data_AF-A0ABD0QNU7-F1
#
_entry.id   AF-A0ABD0QNU7-F1
#
_cell.length_a   1.000
_cell.length_b   1.000
_cell.length_c   1.000
_cell.angle_alpha   90.00
_cell.angle_beta   90.00
_cell.angle_gamma   90.00
#
_symmetry.space_group_name_H-M   'P 1'
#
loop_
_entity.id
_entity.type
_entity.pdbx_description
1 polymer ?
#
loop_
_entity_poly.entity_id
_entity_poly.type
_entity_poly.pdbx_seq_one_letter_code
_entity_poly.pdbx_strand_id
1 'polypeptide(L)' 'IPSAPGRVVPTRNTDTSVVVSWEASRDAKELVGYYIESSITGSNTWEPCNNKPVKGTRYKETYSVIN' A
#
# COMPACT_ATOMS: atom_id res chain seq x y z
N ILE A 1 -5.82 14.15 12.78
CA ILE A 1 -5.49 12.82 12.18
C ILE A 1 -6.25 12.75 10.86
N PRO A 2 -5.59 12.53 9.70
CA PRO A 2 -6.28 12.45 8.42
C PRO A 2 -7.29 11.30 8.43
N SER A 3 -8.34 11.41 7.62
CA SER A 3 -9.25 10.27 7.41
C SER A 3 -8.48 9.09 6.79
N ALA A 4 -8.99 7.87 7.00
CA ALA A 4 -8.45 6.71 6.31
C ALA A 4 -8.46 6.95 4.78
N PRO A 5 -7.48 6.41 4.03
CA PRO A 5 -7.59 6.36 2.59
C PRO A 5 -8.88 5.63 2.20
N GLY A 6 -9.44 5.98 1.05
CA GLY A 6 -10.64 5.33 0.54
C GLY A 6 -10.32 4.00 -0.13
N ARG A 7 -11.12 3.64 -1.14
CA ARG A 7 -11.05 2.31 -1.76
C ARG A 7 -9.64 1.97 -2.24
N VAL A 8 -9.13 0.80 -1.84
CA VAL A 8 -7.89 0.20 -2.35
C VAL A 8 -8.22 -0.69 -3.55
N VAL A 9 -7.45 -0.55 -4.63
CA VAL A 9 -7.61 -1.30 -5.88
C VAL A 9 -6.27 -1.90 -6.27
N PRO A 10 -6.14 -3.25 -6.31
CA PRO A 10 -5.00 -3.91 -6.90
C PRO A 10 -5.13 -3.96 -8.43
N THR A 11 -4.02 -3.72 -9.12
CA THR A 11 -3.89 -3.77 -10.59
C THR A 11 -2.55 -4.41 -10.96
N ARG A 12 -2.43 -4.86 -12.22
CA ARG A 12 -1.20 -5.53 -12.72
C ARG A 12 -0.71 -6.62 -11.77
N ASN A 13 -1.61 -7.51 -11.38
CA ASN A 13 -1.30 -8.67 -10.58
C ASN A 13 -0.56 -9.69 -11.47
N THR A 14 0.74 -9.82 -11.24
CA THR A 14 1.65 -10.69 -11.96
C THR A 14 2.38 -11.56 -10.96
N ASP A 15 3.02 -12.63 -11.44
CA ASP A 15 3.79 -13.55 -10.59
C ASP A 15 4.91 -12.86 -9.79
N THR A 16 5.35 -11.67 -10.22
CA THR A 16 6.49 -10.96 -9.61
C THR A 16 6.13 -9.61 -9.01
N SER A 17 4.91 -9.10 -9.23
CA SER A 17 4.53 -7.80 -8.69
C SER A 17 3.04 -7.56 -8.67
N VAL A 18 2.64 -6.66 -7.78
CA VAL A 18 1.31 -6.05 -7.77
C VAL A 18 1.45 -4.54 -7.68
N VAL A 19 0.55 -3.82 -8.34
CA VAL A 19 0.38 -2.38 -8.18
C VAL A 19 -0.88 -2.14 -7.37
N VAL A 20 -0.77 -1.44 -6.25
CA VAL A 20 -1.91 -0.99 -5.47
C VAL A 20 -2.12 0.50 -5.66
N SER A 21 -3.37 0.89 -5.81
CA SER A 21 -3.79 2.30 -5.83
C SER A 21 -4.94 2.51 -4.86
N TRP A 22 -5.07 3.72 -4.32
CA TRP A 22 -6.13 4.04 -3.36
C TRP A 22 -6.71 5.43 -3.60
N GLU A 23 -7.87 5.70 -3.01
CA GLU A 23 -8.41 7.06 -2.95
C GLU A 23 -7.73 7.85 -1.83
N ALA A 24 -7.38 9.11 -2.11
CA ALA A 24 -6.73 9.97 -1.12
C ALA A 24 -7.62 10.20 0.11
N SER A 25 -6.96 10.38 1.25
CA SER A 25 -7.58 10.77 2.51
C SER A 25 -8.18 12.17 2.38
N ARG A 26 -9.43 12.33 2.81
CA ARG A 26 -10.09 13.63 2.90
C ARG A 26 -9.59 14.41 4.11
N ASP A 27 -9.67 15.73 4.03
CA ASP A 27 -9.30 16.69 5.09
C ASP A 27 -7.85 16.56 5.60
N ALA A 28 -6.98 16.06 4.72
CA ALA A 28 -5.61 15.70 5.03
C ALA A 28 -4.63 16.88 4.85
N LYS A 29 -4.81 17.96 5.63
CA LYS A 29 -3.99 19.19 5.51
C LYS A 29 -2.49 18.99 5.74
N GLU A 30 -2.10 18.02 6.57
CA GLU A 30 -0.70 17.75 6.95
C GLU A 30 -0.29 16.30 6.70
N LEU A 31 -0.86 15.67 5.67
CA LEU A 31 -0.51 14.30 5.33
C LEU A 31 0.90 14.23 4.73
N VAL A 32 1.80 13.54 5.45
CA VAL A 32 3.18 13.29 5.00
C VAL A 32 3.21 12.23 3.88
N GLY A 33 2.30 11.26 3.94
CA GLY A 33 2.12 10.22 2.93
C GLY A 33 1.57 8.94 3.56
N TYR A 34 1.65 7.85 2.80
CA TYR A 34 1.07 6.56 3.16
C TYR A 34 2.14 5.52 3.44
N TYR A 35 1.94 4.74 4.50
CA TYR A 35 2.61 3.46 4.71
C TYR A 35 1.71 2.35 4.17
N ILE A 36 2.33 1.34 3.57
CA ILE A 36 1.68 0.20 2.97
C ILE A 36 2.16 -1.02 3.75
N GLU A 37 1.21 -1.84 4.16
CA GLU A 37 1.47 -3.14 4.78
C GLU A 37 0.79 -4.22 3.95
N SER A 38 1.35 -5.43 3.99
CA SER A 38 0.77 -6.61 3.36
C SER A 38 0.71 -7.76 4.34
N SER A 39 -0.19 -8.70 4.08
CA SER A 39 -0.40 -9.87 4.92
C SER A 39 -0.77 -11.06 4.05
N ILE A 40 -0.22 -12.23 4.37
CA ILE A 40 -0.70 -13.49 3.82
C ILE A 40 -2.09 -13.75 4.40
N THR A 41 -3.07 -14.04 3.53
CA THR A 41 -4.44 -14.30 3.96
C THR A 41 -4.48 -15.41 5.01
N GLY A 42 -5.05 -15.10 6.18
CA GLY A 42 -5.15 -16.03 7.31
C GLY A 42 -3.96 -16.03 8.28
N SER A 43 -2.86 -15.32 7.99
CA SER A 43 -1.69 -15.29 8.89
C SER A 43 -1.87 -14.37 10.11
N ASN A 44 -2.82 -13.42 10.04
CA ASN A 44 -2.99 -12.32 11.01
C ASN A 44 -1.70 -11.50 11.27
N THR A 45 -0.70 -11.64 10.42
CA THR A 45 0.60 -10.98 10.55
C THR A 45 0.76 -10.00 9.39
N TRP A 46 1.05 -8.75 9.72
CA TRP A 46 1.24 -7.67 8.75
C TRP A 46 2.72 -7.27 8.68
N GLU A 47 3.20 -7.08 7.46
CA GLU A 47 4.59 -6.70 7.19
C GLU A 47 4.64 -5.38 6.41
N PRO A 48 5.56 -4.47 6.75
CA PRO A 48 5.69 -3.20 6.06
C PRO A 48 6.29 -3.40 4.66
N CYS A 49 5.66 -2.80 3.66
CA CYS A 49 6.15 -2.81 2.28
C CYS A 49 7.14 -1.66 2.00
N ASN A 50 7.10 -0.58 2.80
CA ASN A 50 7.91 0.62 2.56
C ASN A 50 8.50 1.24 3.85
N ASN A 51 9.73 1.76 3.74
CA ASN A 51 10.43 2.41 4.85
C ASN A 51 10.18 3.93 4.93
N LYS A 52 9.77 4.56 3.83
CA LYS A 52 9.45 5.99 3.74
C LYS A 52 8.03 6.18 3.18
N PRO A 53 7.28 7.17 3.68
CA PRO A 53 5.89 7.36 3.29
C PRO A 53 5.77 7.72 1.80
N VAL A 54 4.79 7.12 1.13
CA VAL A 54 4.46 7.39 -0.27
C VAL A 54 3.59 8.63 -0.35
N LYS A 55 4.05 9.68 -1.03
CA LYS A 55 3.30 10.94 -1.16
C LYS A 55 2.10 10.86 -2.12
N GLY A 56 2.13 9.91 -3.06
CA GLY A 56 1.06 9.68 -4.03
C GLY A 56 0.07 8.60 -3.56
N THR A 57 -0.87 8.26 -4.43
CA THR A 57 -1.92 7.26 -4.17
C THR A 57 -1.71 5.94 -4.89
N ARG A 58 -0.45 5.60 -5.19
CA ARG A 58 -0.07 4.40 -5.94
C ARG A 58 1.28 3.88 -5.50
N TYR A 59 1.38 2.57 -5.31
CA TYR A 59 2.57 1.86 -4.88
C TYR A 59 2.73 0.55 -5.67
N LYS A 60 3.97 0.18 -6.01
CA LYS A 60 4.27 -1.11 -6.66
C LYS A 60 5.07 -1.94 -5.67
N GLU A 61 4.49 -3.06 -5.24
CA GLU A 61 5.23 -4.08 -4.50
C GLU A 61 5.78 -5.08 -5.51
N THR A 62 7.09 -5.34 -5.43
CA THR A 62 7.75 -6.35 -6.25
C THR A 62 8.14 -7.47 -5.31
N TYR A 63 7.59 -8.67 -5.53
CA TYR A 63 7.98 -9.83 -4.76
C TYR A 63 9.46 -10.09 -5.05
N SER A 64 10.29 -10.02 -4.02
CA SER A 64 11.63 -10.60 -4.11
C SER A 64 11.40 -12.08 -4.37
N VAL A 65 11.84 -12.56 -5.53
CA VAL A 65 11.74 -13.95 -5.96
C VAL A 65 11.96 -14.84 -4.75
N ILE A 66 10.90 -15.50 -4.28
CA ILE A 66 11.02 -16.59 -3.32
C ILE A 66 11.67 -17.71 -4.13
N ASN A 67 12.99 -17.81 -4.05
CA ASN A 67 13.71 -19.00 -4.49
C ASN A 67 13.64 -20.06 -3.39
#